data_AF-A0A1I6Z9T9-F1
#
_entry.id   AF-A0A1I6Z9T9-F1
#
_cell.length_a   1.000
_cell.length_b   1.000
_cell.length_c   1.000
_cell.angle_alpha   90.00
_cell.angle_beta   90.00
_cell.angle_gamma   90.00
#
_symmetry.space_group_name_H-M   'P 1'
#
loop_
_entity.id
_entity.type
_entity.pdbx_description
1 polymer ?
#
loop_
_entity_poly.entity_id
_entity_poly.type
_entity_poly.pdbx_seq_one_letter_code
_entity_poly.pdbx_strand_id
1 'polypeptide(L)'
;MQQDPYQLRVRTARLSPLAEAFEVVDRYAEINHRYRKLIHDSREMLAATDVRLTQARGMGKKLMVLVRAAGSDFRERLPQEQRHLLDAGLRQADDLVYGDSTGQD
;
A
#
# COMPACT_ATOMS: atom_id res chain seq x y z
N MET A 1 -7.40 -8.82 -25.89
CA MET A 1 -7.33 -9.94 -24.92
C MET A 1 -7.03 -9.33 -23.56
N GLN A 2 -7.97 -9.36 -22.63
CA GLN A 2 -7.75 -8.84 -21.27
C GLN A 2 -6.87 -9.85 -20.52
N GLN A 3 -5.66 -9.45 -20.12
CA GLN A 3 -4.74 -10.35 -19.42
C GLN A 3 -5.35 -10.76 -18.08
N ASP A 4 -5.28 -12.05 -17.73
CA ASP A 4 -5.79 -12.56 -16.46
C ASP A 4 -5.01 -11.92 -15.29
N PRO A 5 -5.65 -11.11 -14.42
CA PRO A 5 -4.99 -10.46 -13.29
C PRO A 5 -4.42 -11.45 -12.26
N TYR A 6 -4.85 -12.72 -12.28
CA TYR A 6 -4.25 -13.78 -11.47
C TYR A 6 -2.88 -14.25 -11.99
N GLN A 7 -2.57 -13.97 -13.26
CA GLN A 7 -1.29 -14.27 -13.89
C GLN A 7 -0.36 -13.05 -13.97
N LEU A 8 -0.91 -11.84 -13.86
CA LEU A 8 -0.13 -10.60 -13.85
C LEU A 8 0.70 -10.48 -12.56
N ARG A 9 2.00 -10.18 -12.75
CA ARG A 9 2.95 -9.95 -11.66
C ARG A 9 3.48 -8.52 -11.70
N VAL A 10 3.81 -8.01 -10.53
CA VAL A 10 4.38 -6.68 -10.33
C VAL A 10 5.67 -6.84 -9.55
N ARG A 11 6.76 -6.24 -10.05
CA ARG A 11 8.02 -6.14 -9.32
C ARG A 11 7.79 -5.35 -8.04
N THR A 12 8.17 -5.91 -6.90
CA THR A 12 8.01 -5.23 -5.60
C THR A 12 8.83 -3.95 -5.51
N ALA A 13 9.93 -3.84 -6.26
CA ALA A 13 10.67 -2.58 -6.43
C ALA A 13 9.83 -1.44 -7.05
N ARG A 14 8.74 -1.73 -7.77
CA ARG A 14 7.79 -0.71 -8.24
C ARG A 14 6.77 -0.31 -7.17
N LEU A 15 6.71 -1.03 -6.05
CA LEU A 15 5.79 -0.80 -4.93
C LEU A 15 6.47 -0.06 -3.76
N SER A 16 7.62 0.57 -3.98
CA SER A 16 8.34 1.30 -2.93
C SER A 16 7.49 2.39 -2.24
N PRO A 17 6.69 3.22 -2.95
CA PRO A 17 5.82 4.19 -2.28
C PRO A 17 4.81 3.54 -1.33
N LEU A 18 4.22 2.41 -1.73
CA LEU A 18 3.32 1.63 -0.90
C LEU A 18 4.03 1.07 0.34
N ALA A 19 5.26 0.56 0.16
CA ALA A 19 6.08 0.05 1.26
C ALA A 19 6.43 1.15 2.29
N GLU A 20 6.87 2.32 1.82
CA GLU A 20 7.21 3.46 2.66
C GLU A 20 5.99 3.97 3.45
N ALA A 21 4.81 4.00 2.82
CA ALA A 21 3.59 4.38 3.52
C ALA A 21 3.20 3.40 4.63
N PHE A 22 3.44 2.09 4.46
CA PHE A 22 3.27 1.13 5.56
C PHE A 22 4.21 1.42 6.73
N GLU A 23 5.46 1.80 6.48
CA GLU A 23 6.40 2.20 7.54
C GLU A 23 5.92 3.46 8.29
N VAL A 24 5.39 4.44 7.56
CA VAL A 24 4.83 5.66 8.17
C VAL A 24 3.65 5.30 9.08
N VAL A 25 2.73 4.47 8.61
CA VAL A 25 1.60 4.03 9.44
C VAL A 25 2.09 3.24 10.65
N ASP A 26 3.01 2.29 10.48
CA ASP A 26 3.52 1.46 11.58
C ASP A 26 4.16 2.28 12.70
N ARG A 27 4.94 3.30 12.30
CA ARG A 27 5.69 4.15 13.23
C ARG A 27 4.82 5.19 13.93
N TYR A 28 3.91 5.83 13.20
CA TYR A 28 3.24 7.03 13.69
C TYR A 28 1.76 6.81 14.06
N ALA A 29 1.13 5.73 13.61
CA ALA A 29 -0.28 5.50 13.91
C ALA A 29 -0.47 4.79 15.25
N GLU A 30 -1.41 5.30 16.05
CA GLU A 30 -1.88 4.64 17.27
C GLU A 30 -2.95 3.60 16.91
N ILE A 31 -2.52 2.45 16.40
CA ILE A 31 -3.39 1.35 15.96
C ILE A 31 -3.17 0.08 16.81
N ASN A 32 -4.22 -0.73 16.91
CA ASN A 32 -4.18 -1.97 17.68
C ASN A 32 -3.35 -3.09 17.00
N HIS A 33 -3.09 -4.17 17.73
CA HIS A 33 -2.29 -5.31 17.28
C HIS A 33 -2.83 -5.99 16.00
N ARG A 34 -4.16 -6.02 15.80
CA ARG A 34 -4.78 -6.62 14.62
C ARG A 34 -4.41 -5.84 13.36
N TYR A 35 -4.38 -4.52 13.44
CA TYR A 35 -3.96 -3.66 12.33
C TYR A 35 -2.45 -3.75 12.09
N ARG A 36 -1.63 -3.81 13.14
CA ARG A 36 -0.17 -4.04 13.00
C ARG A 36 0.14 -5.35 12.29
N LYS A 37 -0.62 -6.41 12.55
CA LYS A 37 -0.47 -7.67 11.81
C LYS A 37 -0.65 -7.49 10.29
N LEU A 38 -1.61 -6.67 9.85
CA LEU A 38 -1.81 -6.40 8.42
C LEU A 38 -0.60 -5.71 7.77
N ILE A 39 0.11 -4.86 8.53
CA ILE A 39 1.35 -4.23 8.10
C ILE A 39 2.43 -5.29 7.93
N HIS A 40 2.65 -6.11 8.96
CA HIS A 40 3.65 -7.19 8.92
C HIS A 40 3.42 -8.16 7.76
N ASP A 41 2.19 -8.67 7.60
CA ASP A 41 1.84 -9.58 6.50
C ASP A 41 2.11 -8.94 5.12
N SER A 42 1.94 -7.61 5.00
CA SER A 42 2.19 -6.90 3.73
C SER A 42 3.68 -6.69 3.49
N ARG A 43 4.47 -6.41 4.53
CA ARG A 43 5.94 -6.30 4.45
C ARG A 43 6.57 -7.64 4.06
N GLU A 44 6.06 -8.76 4.60
CA GLU A 44 6.51 -10.10 4.20
C GLU A 44 6.28 -10.36 2.70
N MET A 45 5.15 -9.94 2.15
CA MET A 45 4.89 -10.04 0.71
C MET A 45 5.83 -9.16 -0.12
N LEU A 46 6.13 -7.95 0.35
CA LEU A 46 7.01 -7.00 -0.32
C LEU A 46 8.49 -7.44 -0.32
N ALA A 47 8.87 -8.37 0.55
CA ALA A 47 10.22 -8.94 0.58
C ALA A 47 10.53 -9.87 -0.60
N ALA A 48 9.51 -10.36 -1.32
CA ALA A 48 9.70 -11.11 -2.56
C ALA A 48 10.14 -10.20 -3.72
N THR A 49 10.73 -10.74 -4.79
CA THR A 49 11.08 -9.96 -5.99
C THR A 49 9.86 -9.48 -6.76
N ASP A 50 8.83 -10.32 -6.85
CA ASP A 50 7.59 -10.07 -7.58
C ASP A 50 6.39 -10.62 -6.82
N VAL A 51 5.29 -9.88 -6.82
CA VAL A 51 4.00 -10.30 -6.28
C VAL A 51 2.95 -10.37 -7.37
N ARG A 52 1.87 -11.13 -7.17
CA ARG A 52 0.71 -11.07 -8.07
C ARG A 52 0.06 -9.69 -7.99
N LEU A 53 -0.52 -9.21 -9.09
CA LEU A 53 -1.24 -7.94 -9.12
C LEU A 53 -2.39 -7.93 -8.08
N THR A 54 -3.09 -9.05 -7.92
CA THR A 54 -4.15 -9.19 -6.90
C THR A 54 -3.61 -9.04 -5.46
N GLN A 55 -2.39 -9.49 -5.18
CA GLN A 55 -1.73 -9.27 -3.89
C GLN A 55 -1.35 -7.80 -3.71
N ALA A 56 -0.79 -7.16 -4.74
CA ALA A 56 -0.49 -5.72 -4.73
C ALA A 56 -1.74 -4.88 -4.46
N ARG A 57 -2.86 -5.20 -5.13
CA ARG A 57 -4.17 -4.59 -4.87
C ARG A 57 -4.65 -4.81 -3.43
N GLY A 58 -4.47 -6.03 -2.91
CA GLY A 58 -4.78 -6.35 -1.53
C GLY A 58 -3.99 -5.51 -0.53
N MET A 59 -2.70 -5.27 -0.79
CA MET A 59 -1.86 -4.38 0.02
C MET A 59 -2.32 -2.92 -0.08
N GLY A 60 -2.65 -2.42 -1.27
CA GLY A 60 -3.22 -1.07 -1.45
C GLY A 60 -4.49 -0.86 -0.60
N LYS A 61 -5.43 -1.81 -0.65
CA LYS A 61 -6.64 -1.77 0.20
C LYS A 61 -6.32 -1.78 1.69
N LYS A 62 -5.36 -2.60 2.12
CA LYS A 62 -4.92 -2.63 3.53
C LYS A 62 -4.37 -1.27 3.96
N LEU A 63 -3.55 -0.61 3.16
CA LEU A 63 -3.04 0.74 3.48
C LEU A 63 -4.19 1.73 3.71
N MET A 64 -5.18 1.77 2.80
CA MET A 64 -6.35 2.65 2.94
C MET A 64 -7.13 2.39 4.24
N VAL A 65 -7.34 1.11 4.59
CA VAL A 65 -7.99 0.72 5.85
C VAL A 65 -7.19 1.16 7.06
N LEU A 66 -5.87 1.00 7.04
CA LEU A 66 -5.00 1.38 8.15
C LEU A 66 -4.97 2.88 8.37
N VAL A 67 -4.91 3.68 7.30
CA VAL A 67 -4.98 5.15 7.41
C VAL A 67 -6.32 5.59 8.00
N ARG A 68 -7.43 4.96 7.61
CA ARG A 68 -8.73 5.20 8.25
C ARG A 68 -8.73 4.81 9.73
N ALA A 69 -8.11 3.68 10.07
CA ALA A 69 -8.01 3.20 11.45
C ALA A 69 -7.10 4.09 12.34
N ALA A 70 -6.14 4.80 11.74
CA ALA A 70 -5.27 5.74 12.42
C ALA A 70 -5.96 7.06 12.84
N GLY A 71 -7.18 7.30 12.34
CA GLY A 71 -7.99 8.49 12.62
C GLY A 71 -7.93 9.54 11.50
N SER A 72 -8.97 10.38 11.40
CA SER A 72 -9.12 11.40 10.36
C SER A 72 -7.95 12.38 10.31
N ASP A 73 -7.42 12.73 11.48
CA ASP A 73 -6.40 13.77 11.63
C ASP A 73 -4.98 13.19 11.59
N PHE A 74 -4.84 11.87 11.40
CA PHE A 74 -3.55 11.19 11.37
C PHE A 74 -2.60 11.83 10.36
N ARG A 75 -3.08 12.04 9.13
CA ARG A 75 -2.32 12.66 8.05
C ARG A 75 -1.86 14.08 8.41
N GLU A 76 -2.61 14.78 9.25
CA GLU A 76 -2.33 16.17 9.63
C GLU A 76 -1.33 16.33 10.77
N ARG A 77 -1.22 15.29 11.60
CA ARG A 77 -0.24 15.24 12.68
C ARG A 77 1.14 14.74 12.24
N LEU A 78 1.28 14.25 11.01
CA LEU A 78 2.56 13.79 10.48
C LEU A 78 3.50 14.98 10.18
N PRO A 79 4.81 14.84 10.44
CA PRO A 79 5.78 15.77 9.89
C PRO A 79 5.73 15.74 8.35
N GLN A 80 6.12 16.86 7.72
CA GLN A 80 5.93 17.09 6.28
C GLN A 80 6.48 15.96 5.40
N GLU A 81 7.68 15.48 5.71
CA GLU A 81 8.33 14.39 4.97
C GLU A 81 7.49 13.11 5.02
N GLN A 82 7.06 12.68 6.22
CA GLN A 82 6.29 11.46 6.39
C GLN A 82 4.89 11.58 5.78
N ARG A 83 4.30 12.78 5.79
CA ARG A 83 3.07 13.08 5.06
C ARG A 83 3.26 12.88 3.55
N HIS A 84 4.36 13.36 2.96
CA HIS A 84 4.64 13.15 1.53
C HIS A 84 4.79 11.67 1.18
N LEU A 85 5.49 10.89 2.02
CA LEU A 85 5.63 9.44 1.84
C LEU A 85 4.25 8.73 1.92
N LEU A 86 3.44 9.09 2.91
CA LEU A 86 2.09 8.56 3.06
C LEU A 86 1.23 8.89 1.83
N ASP A 87 1.28 10.13 1.34
CA ASP A 87 0.50 10.58 0.20
C ASP A 87 0.90 9.87 -1.10
N ALA A 88 2.20 9.63 -1.31
CA ALA A 88 2.70 8.88 -2.45
C ALA A 88 2.22 7.42 -2.42
N GLY A 89 2.31 6.76 -1.26
CA GLY A 89 1.81 5.39 -1.10
C GLY A 89 0.29 5.28 -1.21
N LEU A 90 -0.46 6.26 -0.71
CA LEU A 90 -1.92 6.32 -0.87
C LEU A 90 -2.32 6.51 -2.33
N ARG A 91 -1.63 7.37 -3.08
CA ARG A 91 -1.86 7.51 -4.53
C ARG A 91 -1.58 6.20 -5.26
N GLN A 92 -0.46 5.55 -4.98
CA GLN A 92 -0.15 4.23 -5.57
C GLN A 92 -1.19 3.16 -5.17
N ALA A 93 -1.68 3.19 -3.93
CA ALA A 93 -2.75 2.30 -3.50
C ALA A 93 -4.04 2.55 -4.29
N ASP A 94 -4.39 3.81 -4.55
CA ASP A 94 -5.53 4.20 -5.36
C ASP A 94 -5.40 3.69 -6.80
N ASP A 95 -4.24 3.93 -7.43
CA ASP A 95 -3.93 3.45 -8.77
C ASP A 95 -3.99 1.91 -8.86
N LEU A 96 -3.51 1.19 -7.83
CA LEU A 96 -3.60 -0.27 -7.83
C LEU A 96 -5.06 -0.74 -7.73
N VAL A 97 -5.85 -0.13 -6.85
CA VAL A 97 -7.20 -0.60 -6.50
C VAL A 97 -8.24 -0.19 -7.53
N TYR A 98 -8.13 1.02 -8.06
CA TYR A 98 -9.12 1.65 -8.94
C TYR A 98 -8.57 1.96 -10.33
N GLY A 99 -7.24 1.99 -10.51
CA GLY A 99 -6.65 2.13 -11.83
C GLY A 99 -7.03 0.94 -12.70
N ASP A 100 -7.65 1.25 -13.84
CA ASP A 100 -8.04 0.26 -14.83
C ASP A 100 -6.80 -0.49 -15.32
N SER A 101 -7.00 -1.78 -15.61
CA SER A 101 -5.95 -2.65 -16.15
C SER A 101 -5.75 -2.36 -17.64
N THR A 102 -5.48 -1.10 -17.99
CA THR A 102 -5.24 -0.64 -19.37
C THR A 102 -3.92 0.13 -19.42
N GLY A 103 -2.82 -0.62 -19.36
CA GLY A 103 -1.51 -0.18 -19.82
C GLY A 103 -1.06 -1.09 -20.96
N GLN A 104 -1.73 -0.97 -22.11
CA GLN A 104 -1.09 -1.25 -23.40
C GLN A 104 -0.24 -0.02 -23.70
N ASP A 105 1.07 -0.18 -23.64
CA ASP A 105 2.03 0.44 -24.56
C ASP A 105 3.04 -0.64 -24.94
#